data_AF-A0A958IWG5-F1
#
_entry.id   AF-A0A958IWG5-F1
#
_cell.length_a   1.000
_cell.length_b   1.000
_cell.length_c   1.000
_cell.angle_alpha   90.00
_cell.angle_beta   90.00
_cell.angle_gamma   90.00
#
_symmetry.space_group_name_H-M   'P 1'
#
loop_
_entity.id
_entity.type
_entity.pdbx_description
1 polymer ?
#
loop_
_entity_poly.entity_id
_entity_poly.type
_entity_poly.pdbx_seq_one_letter_code
_entity_poly.pdbx_strand_id
1 'polypeptide(L)'
;QEVVVAQGLGMMLNEFDESGGLDLGENSELARQAGTQGIMNDRVVGMGLYSGLTIEKTLDPSEQPFLYDHQIDGTPVLPGVMGIEALSEAARLLFPDRHLAAVEEVNFLAPFKFYRNEPRTVTVQANFSLDGEDIVADCRLLGTRQLHGQAAPQVSTHFTARVRL
;
A
#
# COMPACT_ATOMS: atom_id res chain seq x y z
N GLN A 1 35.94 17.50 13.53
CA GLN A 1 35.15 16.30 13.22
C GLN A 1 33.77 16.80 12.87
N GLU A 2 33.42 16.78 11.60
CA GLU A 2 32.16 17.33 11.09
C GLU A 2 31.16 16.17 11.04
N VAL A 3 30.06 16.30 11.76
CA VAL A 3 28.95 15.33 11.76
C VAL A 3 27.88 15.89 10.86
N VAL A 4 27.61 15.21 9.74
CA VAL A 4 26.45 15.49 8.89
C VAL A 4 25.27 14.71 9.47
N VAL A 5 24.33 15.40 10.10
CA VAL A 5 23.02 14.83 10.47
C VAL A 5 22.10 15.03 9.27
N ALA A 6 22.07 14.06 8.35
CA ALA A 6 21.17 14.11 7.21
C ALA A 6 19.73 13.79 7.67
N GLN A 7 18.97 14.82 8.05
CA GLN A 7 17.53 14.71 8.30
C GLN A 7 16.72 14.56 6.98
N GLY A 8 17.40 14.56 5.83
CA GLY A 8 16.89 14.30 4.48
C GLY A 8 17.93 14.74 3.44
N LEU A 9 18.12 13.99 2.35
CA LEU A 9 19.12 14.27 1.29
C LEU A 9 18.72 15.45 0.36
N GLY A 10 17.87 16.37 0.83
CA GLY A 10 17.47 17.58 0.11
C GLY A 10 16.81 17.30 -1.25
N MET A 11 16.92 18.27 -2.17
CA MET A 11 16.32 18.21 -3.52
C MET A 11 16.77 17.01 -4.37
N MET A 12 17.80 16.26 -3.95
CA MET A 12 18.30 15.09 -4.66
C MET A 12 17.41 13.85 -4.50
N LEU A 13 16.48 13.84 -3.53
CA LEU A 13 15.46 12.80 -3.38
C LEU A 13 14.09 13.21 -3.95
N ASN A 14 13.95 14.43 -4.50
CA ASN A 14 12.68 14.85 -5.06
C ASN A 14 12.39 14.03 -6.31
N GLU A 15 11.17 13.49 -6.38
CA GLU A 15 10.66 12.87 -7.61
C GLU A 15 10.59 13.93 -8.71
N PHE A 16 10.98 13.57 -9.93
CA PHE A 16 10.95 14.49 -11.07
C PHE A 16 9.52 14.82 -11.52
N ASP A 17 8.59 13.89 -11.30
CA ASP A 17 7.17 13.99 -11.61
C ASP A 17 6.38 13.43 -10.43
N GLU A 18 5.33 14.14 -9.98
CA GLU A 18 4.54 13.74 -8.80
C GLU A 18 3.83 12.39 -8.98
N SER A 19 3.47 12.03 -10.22
CA SER A 19 2.84 10.75 -10.57
C SER A 19 3.86 9.66 -10.92
N GLY A 20 5.13 10.00 -11.06
CA GLY A 20 6.14 9.12 -11.66
C GLY A 20 5.95 8.90 -13.16
N GLY A 21 5.22 9.79 -13.84
CA GLY A 21 4.90 9.68 -15.26
C GLY A 21 3.71 8.76 -15.58
N LEU A 22 2.91 8.38 -14.60
CA LEU A 22 1.69 7.58 -14.81
C LEU A 22 0.52 8.47 -15.26
N ASP A 23 -0.31 7.96 -16.18
CA ASP A 23 -1.62 8.56 -16.46
C ASP A 23 -2.62 8.18 -15.37
N LEU A 24 -2.85 9.10 -14.44
CA LEU A 24 -3.75 8.94 -13.30
C LEU A 24 -5.15 9.55 -13.55
N GLY A 25 -5.49 9.90 -14.80
CA GLY A 25 -6.83 10.37 -15.13
C GLY A 25 -7.90 9.31 -14.80
N GLU A 26 -9.09 9.73 -14.38
CA GLU A 26 -10.18 8.82 -13.99
C GLU A 26 -10.58 7.82 -15.09
N ASN A 27 -10.30 8.15 -16.36
CA ASN A 27 -10.59 7.31 -17.52
C ASN A 27 -9.37 6.52 -18.03
N SER A 28 -8.23 6.57 -17.33
CA SER A 28 -7.02 5.85 -17.75
C SER A 28 -7.21 4.34 -17.60
N GLU A 29 -6.48 3.56 -18.40
CA GLU A 29 -6.47 2.08 -18.29
C GLU A 29 -6.10 1.65 -16.86
N LEU A 30 -5.15 2.35 -16.23
CA LEU A 30 -4.69 2.04 -14.89
C LEU A 30 -5.76 2.29 -13.83
N ALA A 31 -6.51 3.39 -13.93
CA ALA A 31 -7.64 3.67 -13.04
C ALA A 31 -8.75 2.61 -13.20
N ARG A 32 -9.07 2.23 -14.44
CA ARG A 32 -10.05 1.18 -14.73
C ARG A 32 -9.61 -0.19 -14.20
N GLN A 33 -8.33 -0.50 -14.32
CA GLN A 33 -7.78 -1.76 -13.85
C GLN A 33 -7.76 -1.81 -12.31
N ALA A 34 -7.39 -0.73 -11.64
CA ALA A 34 -7.42 -0.62 -10.18
C ALA A 34 -8.85 -0.79 -9.63
N GLY A 35 -9.87 -0.23 -10.31
CA GLY A 35 -11.27 -0.36 -9.91
C GLY A 35 -11.92 -1.72 -10.24
N THR A 36 -11.24 -2.60 -10.97
CA THR A 36 -11.77 -3.93 -11.35
C THR A 36 -10.96 -5.09 -10.80
N GLN A 37 -9.71 -4.87 -10.39
CA GLN A 37 -8.86 -5.88 -9.76
C GLN A 37 -9.07 -5.91 -8.24
N GLY A 38 -10.13 -6.60 -7.83
CA GLY A 38 -10.37 -6.94 -6.43
C GLY A 38 -11.05 -5.84 -5.62
N ILE A 39 -10.86 -5.86 -4.30
CA ILE A 39 -11.58 -4.98 -3.36
C ILE A 39 -10.66 -4.14 -2.48
N MET A 40 -9.34 -4.36 -2.58
CA MET A 40 -8.33 -3.69 -1.76
C MET A 40 -7.59 -2.57 -2.50
N ASN A 41 -7.73 -2.48 -3.82
CA ASN A 41 -7.27 -1.39 -4.65
C ASN A 41 -8.39 -0.41 -5.02
N ASP A 42 -8.04 0.86 -5.24
CA ASP A 42 -8.98 1.90 -5.65
C ASP A 42 -8.28 3.00 -6.43
N ARG A 43 -7.36 3.70 -5.76
CA ARG A 43 -6.71 4.88 -6.34
C ARG A 43 -5.21 4.69 -6.48
N VAL A 44 -4.70 4.62 -7.70
CA VAL A 44 -3.26 4.74 -7.95
C VAL A 44 -2.83 6.17 -7.70
N VAL A 45 -1.80 6.35 -6.89
CA VAL A 45 -1.27 7.66 -6.49
C VAL A 45 -0.06 8.05 -7.30
N GLY A 46 0.74 7.07 -7.73
CA GLY A 46 1.93 7.32 -8.55
C GLY A 46 2.91 6.15 -8.51
N MET A 47 4.03 6.32 -9.20
CA MET A 47 5.14 5.38 -9.23
C MET A 47 6.46 6.11 -8.98
N GLY A 48 6.80 6.28 -7.70
CA GLY A 48 8.03 6.97 -7.29
C GLY A 48 9.26 6.08 -7.45
N LEU A 49 10.44 6.70 -7.60
CA LEU A 49 11.72 6.00 -7.71
C LEU A 49 12.04 5.14 -6.47
N TYR A 50 11.58 5.57 -5.28
CA TYR A 50 11.87 4.91 -4.01
C TYR A 50 10.68 4.16 -3.40
N SER A 51 9.46 4.64 -3.65
CA SER A 51 8.24 3.99 -3.16
C SER A 51 7.71 2.93 -4.13
N GLY A 52 8.15 2.95 -5.38
CA GLY A 52 7.53 2.17 -6.44
C GLY A 52 6.09 2.59 -6.66
N LEU A 53 5.29 1.66 -7.17
CA LEU A 53 3.85 1.83 -7.35
C LEU A 53 3.19 2.07 -5.99
N THR A 54 2.41 3.15 -5.87
CA THR A 54 1.66 3.49 -4.66
C THR A 54 0.17 3.51 -4.97
N ILE A 55 -0.60 2.76 -4.17
CA ILE A 55 -2.05 2.65 -4.28
C ILE A 55 -2.66 2.98 -2.92
N GLU A 56 -3.79 3.68 -2.92
CA GLU A 56 -4.57 3.95 -1.73
C GLU A 56 -5.97 3.37 -1.82
N LYS A 57 -6.46 2.88 -0.68
CA LYS A 57 -7.86 2.50 -0.48
C LYS A 57 -8.35 3.01 0.85
N THR A 58 -9.46 3.75 0.85
CA THR A 58 -10.18 4.06 2.08
C THR A 58 -11.11 2.91 2.42
N LEU A 59 -10.97 2.40 3.65
CA LEU A 59 -11.76 1.32 4.19
C LEU A 59 -12.61 1.85 5.35
N ASP A 60 -13.87 1.46 5.39
CA ASP A 60 -14.86 1.86 6.37
C ASP A 60 -15.54 0.60 6.95
N PRO A 61 -15.45 0.37 8.28
CA PRO A 61 -16.15 -0.72 8.95
C PRO A 61 -17.67 -0.73 8.75
N SER A 62 -18.29 0.39 8.39
CA SER A 62 -19.71 0.49 8.09
C SER A 62 -20.07 0.08 6.65
N GLU A 63 -19.10 0.08 5.74
CA GLU A 63 -19.29 -0.27 4.33
C GLU A 63 -18.80 -1.67 3.98
N GLN A 64 -17.68 -2.12 4.57
CA GLN A 64 -17.10 -3.43 4.27
C GLN A 64 -17.45 -4.46 5.37
N PRO A 65 -18.29 -5.47 5.08
CA PRO A 65 -18.73 -6.45 6.08
C PRO A 65 -17.60 -7.22 6.77
N PHE A 66 -16.50 -7.52 6.06
CA PHE A 66 -15.36 -8.24 6.65
C PHE A 66 -14.68 -7.46 7.78
N LEU A 67 -14.82 -6.12 7.83
CA LEU A 67 -14.32 -5.30 8.94
C LEU A 67 -15.27 -5.34 10.13
N TYR A 68 -16.57 -5.43 9.88
CA TYR A 68 -17.56 -5.65 10.93
C TYR A 68 -17.35 -7.01 11.61
N ASP A 69 -17.06 -8.06 10.85
CA ASP A 69 -16.88 -9.41 11.39
C ASP A 69 -15.52 -9.62 12.07
N HIS A 70 -14.49 -8.88 11.66
CA HIS A 70 -13.12 -9.05 12.16
C HIS A 70 -12.75 -7.95 13.17
N GLN A 71 -13.08 -8.20 14.44
CA GLN A 71 -12.82 -7.28 15.54
C GLN A 71 -12.00 -7.94 16.65
N ILE A 72 -11.17 -7.12 17.32
CA ILE A 72 -10.45 -7.50 18.54
C ILE A 72 -10.91 -6.54 19.64
N ASP A 73 -11.48 -7.08 20.71
CA ASP A 73 -12.05 -6.30 21.83
C ASP A 73 -13.01 -5.18 21.35
N GLY A 74 -13.87 -5.49 20.37
CA GLY A 74 -14.84 -4.55 19.79
C GLY A 74 -14.23 -3.46 18.92
N THR A 75 -12.93 -3.54 18.59
CA THR A 75 -12.27 -2.65 17.64
C THR A 75 -12.08 -3.37 16.31
N PRO A 76 -12.61 -2.87 15.18
CA PRO A 76 -12.33 -3.45 13.87
C PRO A 76 -10.85 -3.40 13.55
N VAL A 77 -10.34 -4.49 13.00
CA VAL A 77 -8.94 -4.65 12.59
C VAL A 77 -8.93 -5.22 11.18
N LEU A 78 -8.07 -4.71 10.31
CA LEU A 78 -7.92 -5.29 8.98
C LEU A 78 -7.51 -6.78 9.10
N PRO A 79 -8.31 -7.73 8.57
CA PRO A 79 -7.94 -9.13 8.61
C PRO A 79 -6.60 -9.38 7.95
N GLY A 80 -5.83 -10.32 8.48
CA GLY A 80 -4.50 -10.63 7.95
C GLY A 80 -4.51 -11.00 6.47
N VAL A 81 -5.52 -11.78 6.07
CA VAL A 81 -5.73 -12.20 4.68
C VAL A 81 -6.09 -11.05 3.74
N MET A 82 -6.81 -10.03 4.23
CA MET A 82 -7.10 -8.83 3.42
C MET A 82 -5.87 -7.94 3.25
N GLY A 83 -4.96 -7.95 4.25
CA GLY A 83 -3.63 -7.37 4.08
C GLY A 83 -2.86 -8.04 2.95
N ILE A 84 -2.83 -9.38 2.90
CA ILE A 84 -2.19 -10.15 1.82
C ILE A 84 -2.85 -9.87 0.47
N GLU A 85 -4.18 -9.82 0.42
CA GLU A 85 -4.92 -9.48 -0.79
C GLU A 85 -4.49 -8.11 -1.34
N ALA A 86 -4.44 -7.08 -0.49
CA ALA A 86 -4.00 -5.75 -0.90
C ALA A 86 -2.58 -5.73 -1.50
N LEU A 87 -1.64 -6.47 -0.91
CA LEU A 87 -0.28 -6.59 -1.46
C LEU A 87 -0.29 -7.31 -2.83
N SER A 88 -1.12 -8.35 -2.96
CA SER A 88 -1.22 -9.17 -4.17
C SER A 88 -1.89 -8.43 -5.33
N GLU A 89 -3.00 -7.74 -5.06
CA GLU A 89 -3.69 -6.89 -6.03
C GLU A 89 -2.74 -5.78 -6.52
N ALA A 90 -2.00 -5.12 -5.62
CA ALA A 90 -1.04 -4.08 -5.99
C ALA A 90 0.11 -4.61 -6.86
N ALA A 91 0.67 -5.77 -6.53
CA ALA A 91 1.72 -6.39 -7.33
C ALA A 91 1.24 -6.71 -8.76
N ARG A 92 0.01 -7.22 -8.88
CA ARG A 92 -0.56 -7.63 -10.17
C ARG A 92 -1.01 -6.47 -11.06
N LEU A 93 -1.23 -5.28 -10.49
CA LEU A 93 -1.86 -4.17 -11.21
C LEU A 93 -1.17 -3.82 -12.54
N LEU A 94 0.15 -3.83 -12.59
CA LEU A 94 0.89 -3.50 -13.82
C LEU A 94 1.08 -4.69 -14.78
N PHE A 95 0.66 -5.89 -14.37
CA PHE A 95 0.88 -7.15 -15.08
C PHE A 95 -0.43 -7.95 -15.19
N PRO A 96 -1.44 -7.44 -15.91
CA PRO A 96 -2.77 -8.06 -16.01
C PRO A 96 -2.73 -9.52 -16.49
N ASP A 97 -1.79 -9.83 -17.38
CA ASP A 97 -1.61 -11.14 -18.02
C ASP A 97 -0.81 -12.14 -17.17
N ARG A 98 -0.27 -11.72 -16.02
CA ARG A 98 0.42 -12.59 -15.07
C ARG A 98 -0.52 -13.08 -13.98
N HIS A 99 -0.14 -14.18 -13.35
CA HIS A 99 -0.90 -14.83 -12.28
C HIS A 99 -0.07 -14.87 -11.01
N LEU A 100 -0.74 -14.76 -9.86
CA LEU A 100 -0.09 -14.91 -8.57
C LEU A 100 0.48 -16.33 -8.44
N ALA A 101 1.81 -16.45 -8.40
CA ALA A 101 2.51 -17.72 -8.23
C ALA A 101 2.76 -18.02 -6.75
N ALA A 102 3.20 -17.01 -5.98
CA ALA A 102 3.46 -17.14 -4.55
C ALA A 102 3.35 -15.80 -3.82
N VAL A 103 3.01 -15.88 -2.53
CA VAL A 103 3.22 -14.79 -1.57
C VAL A 103 4.14 -15.32 -0.48
N GLU A 104 5.32 -14.73 -0.41
CA GLU A 104 6.44 -15.19 0.40
C GLU A 104 6.82 -14.12 1.43
N GLU A 105 7.58 -14.51 2.45
CA GLU A 105 8.10 -13.57 3.46
C GLU A 105 7.03 -12.64 4.05
N VAL A 106 5.83 -13.19 4.28
CA VAL A 106 4.71 -12.43 4.84
C VAL A 106 5.00 -12.12 6.31
N ASN A 107 5.02 -10.83 6.63
CA ASN A 107 5.20 -10.35 8.00
C ASN A 107 4.00 -9.50 8.44
N PHE A 108 3.44 -9.84 9.60
CA PHE A 108 2.40 -9.08 10.28
C PHE A 108 3.04 -8.25 11.39
N LEU A 109 3.43 -7.01 11.08
CA LEU A 109 4.26 -6.18 11.96
C LEU A 109 3.41 -5.45 13.01
N ALA A 110 2.23 -4.97 12.63
CA ALA A 110 1.32 -4.28 13.54
C ALA A 110 -0.13 -4.38 13.04
N PRO A 111 -1.13 -4.48 13.94
CA PRO A 111 -2.53 -4.49 13.52
C PRO A 111 -2.95 -3.15 12.94
N PHE A 112 -3.62 -3.15 11.79
CA PHE A 112 -4.26 -1.96 11.24
C PHE A 112 -5.65 -1.80 11.86
N LYS A 113 -5.77 -0.92 12.87
CA LYS A 113 -7.01 -0.74 13.65
C LYS A 113 -7.87 0.39 13.12
N PHE A 114 -9.18 0.22 13.06
CA PHE A 114 -10.13 1.29 12.75
C PHE A 114 -10.62 1.92 14.05
N TYR A 115 -9.93 2.98 14.49
CA TYR A 115 -10.23 3.64 15.75
C TYR A 115 -11.61 4.29 15.70
N ARG A 116 -12.40 4.12 16.77
CA ARG A 116 -13.75 4.68 16.89
C ARG A 116 -14.73 4.24 15.78
N ASN A 117 -14.43 3.13 15.09
CA ASN A 117 -15.17 2.70 13.89
C ASN A 117 -15.18 3.74 12.76
N GLU A 118 -14.16 4.61 12.69
CA GLU A 118 -14.02 5.60 11.63
C GLU A 118 -13.28 5.02 10.40
N PRO A 119 -13.60 5.48 9.18
CA PRO A 119 -12.87 5.12 7.97
C PRO A 119 -11.38 5.43 8.09
N ARG A 120 -10.55 4.59 7.48
CA ARG A 120 -9.10 4.81 7.39
C ARG A 120 -8.56 4.37 6.04
N THR A 121 -7.65 5.18 5.51
CA THR A 121 -6.93 4.87 4.28
C THR A 121 -5.74 3.95 4.56
N VAL A 122 -5.68 2.84 3.82
CA VAL A 122 -4.48 2.02 3.66
C VAL A 122 -3.70 2.53 2.46
N THR A 123 -2.37 2.52 2.56
CA THR A 123 -1.47 2.80 1.43
C THR A 123 -0.64 1.56 1.16
N VAL A 124 -0.73 1.02 -0.04
CA VAL A 124 0.10 -0.11 -0.49
C VAL A 124 1.19 0.42 -1.39
N GLN A 125 2.42 -0.05 -1.17
CA GLN A 125 3.57 0.25 -1.99
C GLN A 125 4.21 -1.03 -2.51
N ALA A 126 4.58 -1.06 -3.78
CA ALA A 126 5.18 -2.21 -4.44
C ALA A 126 6.39 -1.78 -5.29
N ASN A 127 7.55 -2.37 -4.99
CA ASN A 127 8.76 -2.22 -5.79
C ASN A 127 9.01 -3.50 -6.59
N PHE A 128 9.21 -3.36 -7.89
CA PHE A 128 9.30 -4.50 -8.80
C PHE A 128 10.73 -4.80 -9.20
N SER A 129 11.04 -6.08 -9.32
CA SER A 129 12.29 -6.60 -9.87
C SER A 129 12.01 -7.86 -10.69
N LEU A 130 13.00 -8.28 -11.49
CA LEU A 130 12.94 -9.54 -12.23
C LEU A 130 13.72 -10.60 -11.47
N ASP A 131 13.18 -11.82 -11.45
CA ASP A 131 13.85 -13.02 -10.97
C ASP A 131 13.65 -14.13 -12.00
N GLY A 132 14.59 -14.24 -12.95
CA GLY A 132 14.43 -15.09 -14.12
C GLY A 132 13.31 -14.57 -15.03
N GLU A 133 12.27 -15.40 -15.24
CA GLU A 133 11.08 -15.06 -16.04
C GLU A 133 9.92 -14.50 -15.20
N ASP A 134 10.07 -14.53 -13.87
CA ASP A 134 9.08 -14.07 -12.92
C ASP A 134 9.25 -12.59 -12.62
N ILE A 135 8.14 -11.96 -12.25
CA ILE A 135 8.15 -10.62 -11.66
C ILE A 135 7.99 -10.77 -10.15
N VAL A 136 8.90 -10.13 -9.43
CA VAL A 136 8.89 -10.11 -7.97
C VAL A 136 8.61 -8.70 -7.48
N ALA A 137 7.59 -8.57 -6.63
CA ALA A 137 7.23 -7.32 -6.00
C ALA A 137 7.47 -7.38 -4.49
N ASP A 138 8.38 -6.55 -3.97
CA ASP A 138 8.50 -6.32 -2.53
C ASP A 138 7.46 -5.28 -2.11
N CYS A 139 6.44 -5.75 -1.40
CA CYS A 139 5.26 -4.99 -1.07
C CYS A 139 5.18 -4.65 0.41
N ARG A 140 4.62 -3.48 0.71
CA ARG A 140 4.29 -3.05 2.08
C ARG A 140 2.93 -2.36 2.14
N LEU A 141 2.20 -2.63 3.22
CA LEU A 141 0.96 -1.93 3.57
C LEU A 141 1.24 -1.00 4.75
N LEU A 142 0.96 0.27 4.54
CA LEU A 142 1.17 1.36 5.47
C LEU A 142 -0.15 1.91 5.98
N GLY A 143 -0.11 2.46 7.18
CA GLY A 143 -1.18 3.25 7.76
C GLY A 143 -0.63 4.57 8.28
N THR A 144 -1.37 5.64 7.99
CA THR A 144 -1.05 6.98 8.45
C THR A 144 -2.00 7.40 9.57
N ARG A 145 -1.49 8.12 10.57
CA ARG A 145 -2.28 8.67 11.67
C ARG A 145 -1.75 10.03 12.10
N GLN A 146 -2.63 11.03 12.16
CA GLN A 146 -2.32 12.27 12.83
C GLN A 146 -2.47 12.08 14.34
N LEU A 147 -1.37 12.20 15.09
CA LEU A 147 -1.40 12.15 16.54
C LEU A 147 -1.54 13.55 17.12
N HIS A 148 -2.28 13.68 18.22
CA HIS A 148 -2.43 14.95 18.92
C HIS A 148 -1.07 15.44 19.40
N GLY A 149 -0.74 16.70 19.08
CA GLY A 149 0.53 17.32 19.45
C GLY A 149 1.73 16.97 18.56
N GLN A 150 1.56 16.16 17.51
CA GLN A 150 2.61 15.96 16.50
C GLN A 150 2.36 16.85 15.27
N ALA A 151 3.41 17.46 14.74
CA ALA A 151 3.32 18.31 13.55
C ALA A 151 3.18 17.49 12.25
N ALA A 152 3.82 16.32 12.18
CA ALA A 152 3.74 15.41 11.05
C ALA A 152 2.89 14.17 11.40
N PRO A 153 2.20 13.57 10.42
CA PRO A 153 1.53 12.29 10.61
C PRO A 153 2.54 11.18 10.96
N GLN A 154 2.15 10.29 11.86
CA GLN A 154 2.86 9.04 12.08
C GLN A 154 2.49 8.04 10.98
N VAL A 155 3.49 7.52 10.29
CA VAL A 155 3.34 6.41 9.33
C VAL A 155 3.82 5.12 10.00
N SER A 156 3.08 4.04 9.84
CA SER A 156 3.42 2.72 10.38
C SER A 156 3.27 1.65 9.31
N THR A 157 4.26 0.76 9.21
CA THR A 157 4.16 -0.45 8.38
C THR A 157 3.39 -1.52 9.14
N HIS A 158 2.34 -2.05 8.53
CA HIS A 158 1.48 -3.06 9.12
C HIS A 158 1.76 -4.45 8.55
N PHE A 159 1.98 -4.53 7.24
CA PHE A 159 2.24 -5.77 6.52
C PHE A 159 3.41 -5.58 5.57
N THR A 160 4.21 -6.62 5.39
CA THR A 160 5.13 -6.74 4.26
C THR A 160 5.03 -8.13 3.68
N ALA A 161 5.27 -8.26 2.38
CA ALA A 161 5.41 -9.55 1.71
C ALA A 161 6.21 -9.38 0.43
N ARG A 162 6.78 -10.48 -0.05
CA ARG A 162 7.26 -10.61 -1.42
C ARG A 162 6.19 -11.32 -2.24
N VAL A 163 5.73 -10.71 -3.31
CA VAL A 163 4.71 -11.26 -4.21
C VAL A 163 5.38 -11.67 -5.52
N ARG A 164 5.13 -12.90 -5.98
CA ARG A 164 5.68 -13.45 -7.23
C ARG A 164 4.58 -13.67 -8.25
N LEU A 165 4.82 -13.21 -9.48
CA LEU A 165 3.92 -13.26 -10.63
C LEU A 165 4.56 -13.92 -11.86
#